data_AF-A0A1B2AB88-F1
#
_entry.id   AF-A0A1B2AB88-F1
#
_cell.length_a   1.000
_cell.length_b   1.000
_cell.length_c   1.000
_cell.angle_alpha   90.00
_cell.angle_beta   90.00
_cell.angle_gamma   90.00
#
_symmetry.space_group_name_H-M   'P 1'
#
loop_
_entity.id
_entity.type
_entity.pdbx_description
1 polymer ?
#
loop_
_entity_poly.entity_id
_entity_poly.type
_entity_poly.pdbx_seq_one_letter_code
_entity_poly.pdbx_strand_id
1 'polypeptide(L)'
;MRRREVLGGAGAGTALGLVPGCATVPAPSPQAPAEPAVPLRAIKFNLPYMSYRKGGSLSLHDATIRDPAYWRAFLSMMADNGFNALTLWSLHPFHYLVKTAKYPEASPFSDGEMADWHGFWTELFGEAKVRGIRTFLVNWNTFVSPQFAEAHDVAKWSIDWSHFGPGTDSELVKDYTREVVGRTIAEYPDLTGLGITLGERMGGQTAEERRQWLDETFFAAIAAAPRPIEFLYRAPLSADTKSGGSTSIDNDRATRAQIERLENVVRPVHVSCKFNWSHGHSATKLYHVHGGELSDAYWNPPPTGHDVLWTIRNEDFFTLRWGDPDFVREHIARNTPEYVGGYIVGSEAYIPATDYFTKPGVPKDWRWAFERQWLFYAVWGRLLYDPNTPIHVFIDMFAERFGAARAQDLFDAWRLASRMPLDFARYYKGTNDPSLYTEGHFSWFENRPDVEFISVDRLINRPVLDTDSLWGAREWVEAGEPVGGTRQTPLQFAAALDRRADRIMGLVEKVRAVHGVTPKLLEPELADLEAWSWHGRHFGHQLAGAVALVRFRKTGKVNFQDEAIMRLTAASQAWAKLAEAVHRYNVDPVPLPSHFAVSWTKLQAAADADIVIARNAVPALQDETDTRGFS
;
A
#
# COMPACT_ATOMS: atom_id res chain seq x y z
N MET A 1 -23.08 9.91 -54.08
CA MET A 1 -24.29 9.37 -53.42
C MET A 1 -24.20 7.85 -53.33
N ARG A 2 -23.77 7.31 -52.19
CA ARG A 2 -24.13 5.98 -51.68
C ARG A 2 -23.99 6.07 -50.15
N ARG A 3 -25.11 5.88 -49.44
CA ARG A 3 -25.18 5.79 -47.98
C ARG A 3 -24.45 4.52 -47.54
N ARG A 4 -23.67 4.60 -46.47
CA ARG A 4 -23.35 3.46 -45.60
C ARG A 4 -23.92 3.76 -44.23
N GLU A 5 -24.79 2.89 -43.77
CA GLU A 5 -25.37 2.87 -42.43
C GLU A 5 -24.27 2.55 -41.41
N VAL A 6 -24.22 3.36 -40.36
CA VAL A 6 -23.51 3.05 -39.11
C VAL A 6 -24.56 2.51 -38.16
N LEU A 7 -24.49 1.22 -37.87
CA LEU A 7 -25.23 0.60 -36.76
C LEU A 7 -24.56 1.05 -35.45
N GLY A 8 -25.32 1.76 -34.63
CA GLY A 8 -24.87 2.30 -33.35
C GLY A 8 -24.72 1.21 -32.29
N GLY A 9 -23.59 1.26 -31.59
CA GLY A 9 -23.46 0.78 -30.22
C GLY A 9 -23.52 1.98 -29.27
N ALA A 10 -24.55 2.03 -28.43
CA ALA A 10 -24.65 2.93 -27.27
C ALA A 10 -23.55 2.56 -26.25
N GLY A 11 -22.93 3.44 -25.48
CA GLY A 11 -23.06 4.88 -25.29
C GLY A 11 -22.01 5.25 -24.24
N ALA A 12 -20.93 5.91 -24.67
CA ALA A 12 -19.95 6.55 -23.81
C ALA A 12 -19.21 7.57 -24.69
N GLY A 13 -19.85 8.71 -24.90
CA GLY A 13 -19.29 9.76 -25.72
C GLY A 13 -20.22 10.96 -25.69
N THR A 14 -19.64 12.09 -25.32
CA THR A 14 -20.21 13.45 -25.38
C THR A 14 -21.34 13.79 -24.40
N ALA A 15 -20.95 14.29 -23.22
CA ALA A 15 -21.52 15.52 -22.64
C ALA A 15 -20.68 15.99 -21.44
N LEU A 16 -19.69 16.85 -21.67
CA LEU A 16 -19.13 17.71 -20.62
C LEU A 16 -19.37 19.16 -21.04
N GLY A 17 -20.39 19.75 -20.43
CA GLY A 17 -20.68 21.18 -20.50
C GLY A 17 -19.67 21.96 -19.64
N LEU A 18 -19.19 23.06 -20.22
CA LEU A 18 -18.17 23.96 -19.68
C LEU A 18 -18.54 24.51 -18.29
N VAL A 19 -17.68 24.27 -17.30
CA VAL A 19 -17.57 25.07 -16.07
C VAL A 19 -16.38 26.03 -16.26
N PRO A 20 -16.54 27.35 -16.16
CA PRO A 20 -15.42 28.27 -16.31
C PRO A 20 -14.54 28.26 -15.05
N GLY A 21 -13.29 27.83 -15.17
CA GLY A 21 -12.28 27.91 -14.10
C GLY A 21 -11.27 26.76 -14.01
N CYS A 22 -11.43 25.66 -14.74
CA CYS A 22 -10.41 24.61 -14.84
C CYS A 22 -9.49 24.85 -16.04
N ALA A 23 -8.18 24.81 -15.83
CA ALA A 23 -7.19 24.82 -16.89
C ALA A 23 -7.47 23.65 -17.84
N THR A 24 -7.64 23.97 -19.13
CA THR A 24 -7.90 23.00 -20.18
C THR A 24 -6.63 22.20 -20.45
N VAL A 25 -6.66 20.89 -20.13
CA VAL A 25 -5.69 19.91 -20.64
C VAL A 25 -5.70 19.98 -22.17
N PRO A 26 -4.55 20.10 -22.86
CA PRO A 26 -4.53 19.98 -24.31
C PRO A 26 -4.96 18.57 -24.70
N ALA A 27 -6.02 18.47 -25.50
CA ALA A 27 -6.53 17.19 -25.98
C ALA A 27 -5.44 16.44 -26.76
N PRO A 28 -5.20 15.15 -26.48
CA PRO A 28 -4.27 14.34 -27.25
C PRO A 28 -4.75 14.22 -28.71
N SER A 29 -3.80 14.12 -29.65
CA SER A 29 -4.08 13.88 -31.08
C SER A 29 -4.97 12.64 -31.27
N PRO A 30 -5.81 12.58 -32.31
CA PRO A 30 -6.76 11.49 -32.50
C PRO A 30 -6.05 10.23 -33.02
N GLN A 31 -5.34 9.54 -32.13
CA GLN A 31 -5.18 8.10 -32.25
C GLN A 31 -6.45 7.46 -31.69
N ALA A 32 -6.93 6.37 -32.31
CA ALA A 32 -8.04 5.59 -31.76
C ALA A 32 -7.75 5.29 -30.27
N PRO A 33 -8.76 5.31 -29.37
CA PRO A 33 -8.52 5.01 -27.97
C PRO A 33 -7.85 3.63 -27.90
N ALA A 34 -6.59 3.60 -27.47
CA ALA A 34 -5.87 2.36 -27.27
C ALA A 34 -6.62 1.55 -26.21
N GLU A 35 -6.78 0.25 -26.43
CA GLU A 35 -7.27 -0.63 -25.37
C GLU A 35 -6.29 -0.57 -24.19
N PRO A 36 -6.78 -0.47 -22.95
CA PRO A 36 -5.90 -0.40 -21.78
C PRO A 36 -5.07 -1.68 -21.66
N ALA A 37 -3.78 -1.56 -21.35
CA ALA A 37 -2.88 -2.71 -21.19
C ALA A 37 -3.26 -3.61 -20.01
N VAL A 38 -3.79 -3.02 -18.94
CA VAL A 38 -4.26 -3.75 -17.75
C VAL A 38 -5.78 -3.58 -17.61
N PRO A 39 -6.59 -4.64 -17.59
CA PRO A 39 -8.05 -4.53 -17.55
C PRO A 39 -8.63 -3.89 -16.28
N LEU A 40 -8.24 -4.34 -15.09
CA LEU A 40 -8.68 -3.80 -13.80
C LEU A 40 -7.58 -2.96 -13.15
N ARG A 41 -7.88 -1.67 -12.97
CA ARG A 41 -6.94 -0.68 -12.43
C ARG A 41 -7.63 -0.01 -11.24
N ALA A 42 -7.46 -0.62 -10.08
CA ALA A 42 -8.18 -0.26 -8.88
C ALA A 42 -7.38 0.60 -7.91
N ILE A 43 -8.08 1.49 -7.20
CA ILE A 43 -7.57 2.09 -5.97
C ILE A 43 -8.19 1.37 -4.76
N LYS A 44 -7.35 1.07 -3.77
CA LYS A 44 -7.77 0.64 -2.44
C LYS A 44 -8.03 1.83 -1.53
N PHE A 45 -9.23 1.87 -0.99
CA PHE A 45 -9.72 2.93 -0.13
C PHE A 45 -10.27 2.35 1.17
N ASN A 46 -9.67 2.71 2.30
CA ASN A 46 -10.19 2.33 3.61
C ASN A 46 -11.32 3.27 4.02
N LEU A 47 -12.43 2.70 4.43
CA LEU A 47 -13.49 3.44 5.09
C LEU A 47 -13.12 3.62 6.56
N PRO A 48 -13.35 4.81 7.15
CA PRO A 48 -13.20 5.01 8.58
C PRO A 48 -14.35 4.34 9.37
N TYR A 49 -15.40 3.92 8.68
CA TYR A 49 -16.57 3.23 9.22
C TYR A 49 -16.23 1.78 9.54
N MET A 50 -16.15 1.44 10.82
CA MET A 50 -15.74 0.12 11.31
C MET A 50 -14.44 -0.37 10.64
N SER A 51 -13.41 0.48 10.69
CA SER A 51 -12.14 0.27 10.02
C SER A 51 -11.36 -0.93 10.58
N TYR A 52 -10.59 -1.62 9.72
CA TYR A 52 -9.77 -2.77 10.11
C TYR A 52 -8.72 -2.41 11.18
N ARG A 53 -8.01 -1.29 10.96
CA ARG A 53 -7.12 -0.67 11.95
C ARG A 53 -7.84 0.47 12.66
N LYS A 54 -7.46 0.75 13.90
CA LYS A 54 -7.97 1.88 14.69
C LYS A 54 -6.87 2.92 14.89
N GLY A 55 -7.26 4.18 15.14
CA GLY A 55 -6.30 5.27 15.40
C GLY A 55 -6.82 6.62 14.96
N GLY A 56 -6.33 7.69 15.60
CA GLY A 56 -6.75 9.06 15.30
C GLY A 56 -6.49 9.47 13.85
N SER A 57 -5.42 8.96 13.24
CA SER A 57 -5.08 9.15 11.83
C SER A 57 -6.09 8.53 10.87
N LEU A 58 -6.87 7.53 11.29
CA LEU A 58 -7.89 6.89 10.46
C LEU A 58 -9.28 7.49 10.71
N SER A 59 -9.60 7.88 11.95
CA SER A 59 -10.92 8.43 12.29
C SER A 59 -11.12 9.89 11.89
N LEU A 60 -10.04 10.66 11.68
CA LEU A 60 -10.14 12.09 11.33
C LEU A 60 -10.76 12.37 9.94
N HIS A 61 -11.07 11.33 9.18
CA HIS A 61 -11.56 11.42 7.81
C HIS A 61 -13.08 11.45 7.68
N ASP A 62 -13.81 11.14 8.75
CA ASP A 62 -15.27 10.95 8.73
C ASP A 62 -16.01 12.10 8.04
N ALA A 63 -15.76 13.34 8.47
CA ALA A 63 -16.44 14.52 7.92
C ALA A 63 -16.11 14.74 6.43
N THR A 64 -14.87 14.46 6.01
CA THR A 64 -14.46 14.64 4.61
C THR A 64 -15.06 13.57 3.71
N ILE A 65 -15.15 12.32 4.18
CA ILE A 65 -15.66 11.19 3.40
C ILE A 65 -17.19 11.21 3.31
N ARG A 66 -17.88 11.86 4.25
CA ARG A 66 -19.31 12.14 4.15
C ARG A 66 -19.66 13.26 3.18
N ASP A 67 -18.70 14.08 2.72
CA ASP A 67 -18.92 15.16 1.76
C ASP A 67 -18.94 14.62 0.32
N PRO A 68 -20.06 14.69 -0.43
CA PRO A 68 -20.09 14.24 -1.83
C PRO A 68 -19.13 15.00 -2.75
N ALA A 69 -18.72 16.23 -2.39
CA ALA A 69 -17.73 16.97 -3.17
C ALA A 69 -16.35 16.29 -3.15
N TYR A 70 -16.00 15.61 -2.05
CA TYR A 70 -14.79 14.80 -2.00
C TYR A 70 -14.83 13.68 -3.04
N TRP A 71 -15.92 12.91 -3.06
CA TRP A 71 -16.05 11.77 -3.95
C TRP A 71 -16.09 12.16 -5.42
N ARG A 72 -16.78 13.24 -5.78
CA ARG A 72 -16.75 13.77 -7.15
C ARG A 72 -15.33 14.11 -7.60
N ALA A 73 -14.52 14.72 -6.74
CA ALA A 73 -13.14 15.07 -7.06
C ALA A 73 -12.22 13.84 -7.11
N PHE A 74 -12.34 12.93 -6.14
CA PHE A 74 -11.56 11.71 -6.08
C PHE A 74 -11.83 10.79 -7.28
N LEU A 75 -13.10 10.58 -7.63
CA LEU A 75 -13.50 9.79 -8.80
C LEU A 75 -13.08 10.45 -10.11
N SER A 76 -13.08 11.79 -10.18
CA SER A 76 -12.56 12.49 -11.38
C SER A 76 -11.05 12.31 -11.50
N MET A 77 -10.29 12.44 -10.39
CA MET A 77 -8.86 12.13 -10.37
C MET A 77 -8.58 10.68 -10.79
N MET A 78 -9.41 9.73 -10.37
CA MET A 78 -9.30 8.34 -10.82
C MET A 78 -9.45 8.22 -12.34
N ALA A 79 -10.53 8.78 -12.89
CA ALA A 79 -10.81 8.74 -14.33
C ALA A 79 -9.72 9.44 -15.15
N ASP A 80 -9.25 10.62 -14.71
CA ASP A 80 -8.21 11.42 -15.38
C ASP A 80 -6.86 10.70 -15.45
N ASN A 81 -6.59 9.83 -14.47
CA ASN A 81 -5.40 8.98 -14.45
C ASN A 81 -5.66 7.58 -15.00
N GLY A 82 -6.87 7.27 -15.48
CA GLY A 82 -7.20 6.00 -16.11
C GLY A 82 -7.53 4.85 -15.16
N PHE A 83 -7.70 5.08 -13.85
CA PHE A 83 -8.24 4.07 -12.95
C PHE A 83 -9.72 3.80 -13.26
N ASN A 84 -10.16 2.54 -13.14
CA ASN A 84 -11.53 2.13 -13.47
C ASN A 84 -12.19 1.28 -12.38
N ALA A 85 -11.60 1.18 -11.20
CA ALA A 85 -12.17 0.47 -10.07
C ALA A 85 -11.82 1.14 -8.73
N LEU A 86 -12.80 1.19 -7.82
CA LEU A 86 -12.68 1.67 -6.45
C LEU A 86 -13.06 0.53 -5.52
N THR A 87 -12.12 0.11 -4.66
CA THR A 87 -12.38 -0.90 -3.64
C THR A 87 -12.46 -0.23 -2.27
N LEU A 88 -13.60 -0.38 -1.60
CA LEU A 88 -13.95 0.26 -0.33
C LEU A 88 -13.90 -0.78 0.79
N TRP A 89 -12.98 -0.60 1.74
CA TRP A 89 -12.63 -1.62 2.72
C TRP A 89 -13.11 -1.25 4.13
N SER A 90 -13.83 -2.15 4.79
CA SER A 90 -14.34 -2.02 6.17
C SER A 90 -14.50 -3.41 6.78
N LEU A 91 -14.40 -3.58 8.11
CA LEU A 91 -14.65 -4.89 8.74
C LEU A 91 -16.06 -5.42 8.42
N HIS A 92 -17.07 -4.55 8.48
CA HIS A 92 -18.46 -4.90 8.21
C HIS A 92 -19.25 -3.65 7.76
N PRO A 93 -19.26 -3.31 6.46
CA PRO A 93 -19.88 -2.07 5.99
C PRO A 93 -21.41 -2.07 6.05
N PHE A 94 -22.06 -3.25 6.05
CA PHE A 94 -23.46 -3.41 5.67
C PHE A 94 -24.49 -2.66 6.53
N HIS A 95 -24.23 -2.47 7.82
CA HIS A 95 -25.13 -1.71 8.71
C HIS A 95 -25.13 -0.19 8.46
N TYR A 96 -24.18 0.31 7.66
CA TYR A 96 -24.21 1.66 7.10
C TYR A 96 -24.90 1.73 5.74
N LEU A 97 -25.33 0.59 5.17
CA LEU A 97 -25.99 0.52 3.87
C LEU A 97 -27.46 0.11 3.98
N VAL A 98 -27.78 -0.88 4.80
CA VAL A 98 -29.12 -1.47 4.86
C VAL A 98 -29.60 -1.63 6.29
N LYS A 99 -30.90 -1.43 6.50
CA LYS A 99 -31.62 -1.79 7.72
C LYS A 99 -32.67 -2.84 7.34
N THR A 100 -32.50 -4.05 7.85
CA THR A 100 -33.31 -5.20 7.41
C THR A 100 -34.57 -5.34 8.26
N ALA A 101 -35.67 -5.80 7.67
CA ALA A 101 -36.90 -6.06 8.42
C ALA A 101 -36.78 -7.27 9.37
N LYS A 102 -35.88 -8.21 9.05
CA LYS A 102 -35.64 -9.42 9.84
C LYS A 102 -34.82 -9.15 11.10
N TYR A 103 -33.89 -8.19 11.03
CA TYR A 103 -33.01 -7.77 12.12
C TYR A 103 -32.99 -6.24 12.24
N PRO A 104 -34.12 -5.60 12.58
CA PRO A 104 -34.19 -4.14 12.69
C PRO A 104 -33.29 -3.60 13.82
N GLU A 105 -33.05 -4.40 14.85
CA GLU A 105 -32.17 -4.10 15.98
C GLU A 105 -30.68 -4.06 15.61
N ALA A 106 -30.29 -4.58 14.44
CA ALA A 106 -28.90 -4.57 14.00
C ALA A 106 -28.39 -3.19 13.56
N SER A 107 -29.27 -2.20 13.38
CA SER A 107 -28.90 -0.85 12.96
C SER A 107 -28.88 0.11 14.16
N PRO A 108 -27.83 0.92 14.35
CA PRO A 108 -27.81 1.98 15.35
C PRO A 108 -28.60 3.22 14.93
N PHE A 109 -29.06 3.29 13.68
CA PHE A 109 -29.54 4.51 13.06
C PHE A 109 -31.07 4.60 13.10
N SER A 110 -31.57 5.82 13.31
CA SER A 110 -32.97 6.16 13.04
C SER A 110 -33.29 5.99 11.55
N ASP A 111 -34.59 5.93 11.21
CA ASP A 111 -34.99 5.80 9.81
C ASP A 111 -34.56 6.99 8.95
N GLY A 112 -34.48 8.20 9.54
CA GLY A 112 -33.94 9.39 8.87
C GLY A 112 -32.44 9.29 8.59
N GLU A 113 -31.65 8.88 9.58
CA GLU A 113 -30.21 8.67 9.40
C GLU A 113 -29.92 7.55 8.39
N MET A 114 -30.72 6.47 8.40
CA MET A 114 -30.62 5.41 7.39
C MET A 114 -30.95 5.92 5.99
N ALA A 115 -31.95 6.80 5.84
CA ALA A 115 -32.26 7.43 4.56
C ALA A 115 -31.09 8.29 4.06
N ASP A 116 -30.42 9.03 4.95
CA ASP A 116 -29.23 9.82 4.63
C ASP A 116 -28.04 8.94 4.22
N TRP A 117 -27.84 7.81 4.90
CA TRP A 117 -26.84 6.81 4.51
C TRP A 117 -27.14 6.20 3.14
N HIS A 118 -28.38 5.79 2.93
CA HIS A 118 -28.83 5.23 1.66
C HIS A 118 -28.65 6.23 0.50
N GLY A 119 -29.02 7.49 0.72
CA GLY A 119 -28.81 8.57 -0.25
C GLY A 119 -27.32 8.75 -0.60
N PHE A 120 -26.45 8.79 0.41
CA PHE A 120 -25.00 8.91 0.21
C PHE A 120 -24.42 7.77 -0.63
N TRP A 121 -24.73 6.51 -0.31
CA TRP A 121 -24.20 5.37 -1.05
C TRP A 121 -24.75 5.30 -2.47
N THR A 122 -26.03 5.61 -2.65
CA THR A 122 -26.65 5.70 -3.98
C THR A 122 -25.96 6.76 -4.85
N GLU A 123 -25.71 7.96 -4.30
CA GLU A 123 -25.00 9.02 -5.01
C GLU A 123 -23.56 8.60 -5.35
N LEU A 124 -22.82 8.02 -4.40
CA LEU A 124 -21.44 7.58 -4.63
C LEU A 124 -21.35 6.54 -5.76
N PHE A 125 -22.18 5.50 -5.73
CA PHE A 125 -22.15 4.46 -6.75
C PHE A 125 -22.60 4.99 -8.12
N GLY A 126 -23.60 5.88 -8.15
CA GLY A 126 -24.02 6.57 -9.37
C GLY A 126 -22.91 7.44 -9.97
N GLU A 127 -22.24 8.25 -9.16
CA GLU A 127 -21.12 9.12 -9.56
C GLU A 127 -19.91 8.32 -10.07
N ALA A 128 -19.66 7.14 -9.50
CA ALA A 128 -18.62 6.23 -9.98
C ALA A 128 -18.99 5.63 -11.34
N LYS A 129 -20.24 5.14 -11.48
CA LYS A 129 -20.74 4.55 -12.73
C LYS A 129 -20.67 5.50 -13.92
N VAL A 130 -21.08 6.76 -13.76
CA VAL A 130 -21.02 7.75 -14.87
C VAL A 130 -19.59 8.07 -15.33
N ARG A 131 -18.59 7.79 -14.49
CA ARG A 131 -17.16 7.92 -14.80
C ARG A 131 -16.52 6.61 -15.25
N GLY A 132 -17.29 5.53 -15.41
CA GLY A 132 -16.76 4.21 -15.76
C GLY A 132 -15.92 3.56 -14.66
N ILE A 133 -16.17 3.93 -13.40
CA ILE A 133 -15.47 3.38 -12.23
C ILE A 133 -16.35 2.33 -11.57
N ARG A 134 -15.86 1.10 -11.55
CA ARG A 134 -16.49 -0.03 -10.85
C ARG A 134 -16.30 0.11 -9.34
N THR A 135 -17.32 -0.17 -8.54
CA THR A 135 -17.26 -0.07 -7.08
C THR A 135 -17.38 -1.43 -6.41
N PHE A 136 -16.47 -1.72 -5.48
CA PHE A 136 -16.45 -2.95 -4.69
C PHE A 136 -16.50 -2.63 -3.21
N LEU A 137 -17.45 -3.22 -2.47
CA LEU A 137 -17.41 -3.25 -1.02
C LEU A 137 -16.65 -4.49 -0.56
N VAL A 138 -15.54 -4.33 0.14
CA VAL A 138 -14.66 -5.41 0.57
C VAL A 138 -14.65 -5.52 2.09
N ASN A 139 -15.05 -6.68 2.62
CA ASN A 139 -15.15 -6.88 4.07
C ASN A 139 -14.21 -7.96 4.62
N TRP A 140 -14.04 -7.97 5.95
CA TRP A 140 -13.39 -9.06 6.68
C TRP A 140 -14.43 -9.99 7.29
N ASN A 141 -14.00 -11.17 7.75
CA ASN A 141 -14.86 -12.18 8.34
C ASN A 141 -14.26 -12.74 9.65
N THR A 142 -15.08 -13.18 10.62
CA THR A 142 -16.55 -13.04 10.69
C THR A 142 -16.91 -11.81 11.54
N PHE A 143 -17.62 -10.82 10.97
CA PHE A 143 -18.04 -9.60 11.69
C PHE A 143 -19.53 -9.32 11.46
N VAL A 144 -20.15 -8.71 12.46
CA VAL A 144 -21.54 -8.21 12.45
C VAL A 144 -21.56 -6.75 12.88
N SER A 145 -22.73 -6.10 12.90
CA SER A 145 -22.83 -4.77 13.53
C SER A 145 -22.66 -4.88 15.06
N PRO A 146 -22.13 -3.83 15.73
CA PRO A 146 -22.09 -3.80 17.20
C PRO A 146 -23.46 -4.07 17.84
N GLN A 147 -24.53 -3.51 17.28
CA GLN A 147 -25.89 -3.64 17.82
C GLN A 147 -26.42 -5.08 17.71
N PHE A 148 -26.14 -5.76 16.60
CA PHE A 148 -26.49 -7.18 16.46
C PHE A 148 -25.71 -8.05 17.45
N ALA A 149 -24.42 -7.77 17.62
CA ALA A 149 -23.57 -8.50 18.57
C ALA A 149 -24.08 -8.37 20.01
N GLU A 150 -24.50 -7.17 20.41
CA GLU A 150 -25.07 -6.90 21.75
C GLU A 150 -26.45 -7.53 21.92
N ALA A 151 -27.34 -7.41 20.95
CA ALA A 151 -28.71 -7.91 21.04
C ALA A 151 -28.80 -9.44 21.12
N HIS A 152 -27.87 -10.15 20.47
CA HIS A 152 -27.90 -11.61 20.33
C HIS A 152 -26.78 -12.34 21.08
N ASP A 153 -25.91 -11.62 21.78
CA ASP A 153 -24.77 -12.18 22.54
C ASP A 153 -23.77 -12.96 21.67
N VAL A 154 -23.58 -12.57 20.41
CA VAL A 154 -22.71 -13.26 19.42
C VAL A 154 -21.64 -12.33 18.87
N ALA A 155 -20.51 -12.89 18.43
CA ALA A 155 -19.45 -12.15 17.72
C ALA A 155 -19.03 -10.80 18.37
N LYS A 156 -18.95 -10.77 19.71
CA LYS A 156 -18.74 -9.55 20.53
C LYS A 156 -17.49 -8.73 20.21
N TRP A 157 -16.50 -9.31 19.54
CA TRP A 157 -15.36 -8.57 18.98
C TRP A 157 -15.75 -7.52 17.93
N SER A 158 -16.99 -7.60 17.41
CA SER A 158 -17.54 -6.58 16.52
C SER A 158 -17.90 -5.30 17.28
N ILE A 159 -18.00 -5.32 18.62
CA ILE A 159 -18.28 -4.15 19.45
C ILE A 159 -17.03 -3.27 19.59
N ASP A 160 -15.87 -3.89 19.85
CA ASP A 160 -14.59 -3.20 20.02
C ASP A 160 -13.70 -3.22 18.77
N TRP A 161 -14.19 -3.81 17.68
CA TRP A 161 -13.49 -3.97 16.39
C TRP A 161 -12.17 -4.74 16.54
N SER A 162 -12.14 -5.73 17.44
CA SER A 162 -10.99 -6.62 17.61
C SER A 162 -10.86 -7.55 16.41
N HIS A 163 -9.98 -7.20 15.47
CA HIS A 163 -9.93 -7.85 14.16
C HIS A 163 -9.18 -9.19 14.12
N PHE A 164 -8.42 -9.53 15.17
CA PHE A 164 -7.58 -10.73 15.23
C PHE A 164 -8.02 -11.67 16.35
N GLY A 165 -8.17 -12.97 16.07
CA GLY A 165 -8.53 -13.98 17.06
C GLY A 165 -9.55 -15.01 16.56
N PRO A 166 -10.13 -15.82 17.47
CA PRO A 166 -11.11 -16.84 17.10
C PRO A 166 -12.35 -16.27 16.43
N GLY A 167 -12.86 -16.99 15.43
CA GLY A 167 -14.12 -16.68 14.75
C GLY A 167 -15.34 -17.37 15.38
N THR A 168 -16.46 -17.33 14.67
CA THR A 168 -17.69 -18.06 15.01
C THR A 168 -18.20 -18.86 13.82
N ASP A 169 -18.93 -19.94 14.10
CA ASP A 169 -19.71 -20.71 13.13
C ASP A 169 -21.22 -20.65 13.45
N SER A 170 -21.66 -19.60 14.14
CA SER A 170 -23.07 -19.45 14.54
C SER A 170 -24.01 -19.36 13.35
N GLU A 171 -25.01 -20.24 13.29
CA GLU A 171 -26.08 -20.20 12.27
C GLU A 171 -26.82 -18.86 12.24
N LEU A 172 -27.00 -18.23 13.41
CA LEU A 172 -27.59 -16.90 13.50
C LEU A 172 -26.74 -15.83 12.80
N VAL A 173 -25.41 -15.90 12.95
CA VAL A 173 -24.49 -14.98 12.28
C VAL A 173 -24.44 -15.26 10.77
N LYS A 174 -24.50 -16.54 10.34
CA LYS A 174 -24.61 -16.90 8.92
C LYS A 174 -25.87 -16.32 8.30
N ASP A 175 -27.00 -16.47 8.99
CA ASP A 175 -28.30 -16.02 8.54
C ASP A 175 -28.39 -14.49 8.44
N TYR A 176 -27.88 -13.78 9.45
CA TYR A 176 -27.73 -12.32 9.40
C TYR A 176 -26.83 -11.87 8.25
N THR A 177 -25.69 -12.54 8.05
CA THR A 177 -24.76 -12.22 6.95
C THR A 177 -25.44 -12.40 5.59
N ARG A 178 -26.18 -13.50 5.37
CA ARG A 178 -26.96 -13.72 4.14
C ARG A 178 -27.96 -12.61 3.90
N GLU A 179 -28.73 -12.22 4.92
CA GLU A 179 -29.76 -11.17 4.82
C GLU A 179 -29.13 -9.84 4.40
N VAL A 180 -28.09 -9.36 5.11
CA VAL A 180 -27.51 -8.03 4.82
C VAL A 180 -26.79 -7.99 3.47
N VAL A 181 -26.13 -9.09 3.07
CA VAL A 181 -25.47 -9.20 1.76
C VAL A 181 -26.51 -9.19 0.64
N GLY A 182 -27.55 -10.02 0.73
CA GLY A 182 -28.61 -10.08 -0.28
C GLY A 182 -29.35 -8.75 -0.42
N ARG A 183 -29.68 -8.10 0.71
CA ARG A 183 -30.31 -6.77 0.72
C ARG A 183 -29.43 -5.70 0.09
N THR A 184 -28.14 -5.68 0.39
CA THR A 184 -27.20 -4.71 -0.21
C THR A 184 -27.15 -4.84 -1.73
N ILE A 185 -27.12 -6.06 -2.28
CA ILE A 185 -27.11 -6.27 -3.74
C ILE A 185 -28.42 -5.77 -4.38
N ALA A 186 -29.54 -5.99 -3.71
CA ALA A 186 -30.87 -5.61 -4.19
C ALA A 186 -31.13 -4.10 -4.16
N GLU A 187 -30.74 -3.42 -3.07
CA GLU A 187 -31.03 -2.00 -2.86
C GLU A 187 -30.10 -1.06 -3.65
N TYR A 188 -28.87 -1.51 -3.94
CA TYR A 188 -27.87 -0.70 -4.65
C TYR A 188 -27.56 -1.28 -6.05
N PRO A 189 -28.37 -0.99 -7.09
CA PRO A 189 -28.15 -1.54 -8.43
C PRO A 189 -26.87 -1.05 -9.11
N ASP A 190 -26.36 0.12 -8.71
CA ASP A 190 -25.12 0.71 -9.27
C ASP A 190 -23.84 0.25 -8.53
N LEU A 191 -23.96 -0.46 -7.41
CA LEU A 191 -22.82 -1.16 -6.81
C LEU A 191 -22.34 -2.27 -7.75
N THR A 192 -21.10 -2.22 -8.22
CA THR A 192 -20.62 -3.18 -9.21
C THR A 192 -20.42 -4.57 -8.63
N GLY A 193 -19.77 -4.65 -7.46
CA GLY A 193 -19.36 -5.92 -6.89
C GLY A 193 -19.18 -5.91 -5.38
N LEU A 194 -18.94 -7.10 -4.86
CA LEU A 194 -18.54 -7.34 -3.49
C LEU A 194 -17.16 -7.98 -3.46
N GLY A 195 -16.47 -7.88 -2.33
CA GLY A 195 -15.27 -8.64 -2.10
C GLY A 195 -15.13 -9.08 -0.66
N ILE A 196 -14.29 -10.09 -0.44
CA ILE A 196 -14.06 -10.66 0.88
C ILE A 196 -12.58 -10.76 1.21
N THR A 197 -12.30 -10.66 2.50
CA THR A 197 -11.13 -11.20 3.18
C THR A 197 -11.60 -12.37 4.04
N LEU A 198 -11.04 -13.56 3.83
CA LEU A 198 -11.43 -14.77 4.57
C LEU A 198 -10.70 -14.90 5.92
N GLY A 199 -10.91 -13.90 6.78
CA GLY A 199 -10.27 -13.71 8.08
C GLY A 199 -10.34 -12.23 8.48
N GLU A 200 -9.56 -11.74 9.45
CA GLU A 200 -8.63 -12.45 10.34
C GLU A 200 -9.31 -12.93 11.63
N ARG A 201 -10.61 -12.64 11.79
CA ARG A 201 -11.42 -13.12 12.91
C ARG A 201 -12.07 -14.46 12.60
N MET A 202 -11.22 -15.40 12.21
CA MET A 202 -11.54 -16.79 11.86
C MET A 202 -10.48 -17.75 12.42
N GLY A 203 -9.76 -17.34 13.47
CA GLY A 203 -8.83 -18.21 14.18
C GLY A 203 -9.57 -19.42 14.77
N GLY A 204 -8.87 -20.54 14.91
CA GLY A 204 -9.43 -21.81 15.37
C GLY A 204 -10.14 -22.62 14.28
N GLN A 205 -10.60 -21.98 13.20
CA GLN A 205 -11.19 -22.67 12.04
C GLN A 205 -10.09 -23.12 11.06
N THR A 206 -10.26 -24.32 10.52
CA THR A 206 -9.51 -24.83 9.37
C THR A 206 -9.81 -24.03 8.11
N ALA A 207 -8.94 -24.11 7.11
CA ALA A 207 -9.18 -23.42 5.85
C ALA A 207 -10.43 -23.94 5.10
N GLU A 208 -10.83 -25.20 5.33
CA GLU A 208 -12.08 -25.75 4.79
C GLU A 208 -13.31 -25.16 5.45
N GLU A 209 -13.36 -25.12 6.79
CA GLU A 209 -14.47 -24.50 7.53
C GLU A 209 -14.65 -23.02 7.14
N ARG A 210 -13.54 -22.31 6.89
CA ARG A 210 -13.59 -20.94 6.39
C ARG A 210 -14.20 -20.86 4.99
N ARG A 211 -13.84 -21.76 4.06
CA ARG A 211 -14.47 -21.80 2.73
C ARG A 211 -15.96 -22.14 2.83
N GLN A 212 -16.31 -23.11 3.68
CA GLN A 212 -17.70 -23.50 3.93
C GLN A 212 -18.52 -22.31 4.47
N TRP A 213 -17.94 -21.49 5.35
CA TRP A 213 -18.57 -20.25 5.80
C TRP A 213 -18.96 -19.34 4.62
N LEU A 214 -18.10 -19.17 3.61
CA LEU A 214 -18.44 -18.36 2.42
C LEU A 214 -19.57 -18.97 1.59
N ASP A 215 -19.55 -20.29 1.40
CA ASP A 215 -20.61 -21.01 0.69
C ASP A 215 -21.97 -20.77 1.35
N GLU A 216 -22.02 -20.89 2.67
CA GLU A 216 -23.25 -20.78 3.47
C GLU A 216 -23.68 -19.32 3.70
N THR A 217 -22.85 -18.33 3.37
CA THR A 217 -23.15 -16.91 3.60
C THR A 217 -23.13 -16.10 2.32
N PHE A 218 -21.97 -15.59 1.92
CA PHE A 218 -21.81 -14.70 0.78
C PHE A 218 -22.28 -15.35 -0.53
N PHE A 219 -21.84 -16.58 -0.81
CA PHE A 219 -22.17 -17.22 -2.07
C PHE A 219 -23.62 -17.68 -2.13
N ALA A 220 -24.20 -18.15 -1.03
CA ALA A 220 -25.65 -18.39 -0.94
C ALA A 220 -26.46 -17.12 -1.21
N ALA A 221 -26.08 -15.98 -0.62
CA ALA A 221 -26.76 -14.71 -0.84
C ALA A 221 -26.58 -14.18 -2.26
N ILE A 222 -25.39 -14.32 -2.85
CA ILE A 222 -25.10 -13.94 -4.24
C ILE A 222 -25.91 -14.82 -5.21
N ALA A 223 -25.94 -16.14 -5.02
CA ALA A 223 -26.72 -17.05 -5.87
C ALA A 223 -28.22 -16.70 -5.87
N ALA A 224 -28.76 -16.26 -4.72
CA ALA A 224 -30.15 -15.83 -4.58
C ALA A 224 -30.40 -14.35 -4.95
N ALA A 225 -29.37 -13.58 -5.26
CA ALA A 225 -29.48 -12.15 -5.52
C ALA A 225 -30.25 -11.86 -6.83
N PRO A 226 -30.97 -10.73 -6.92
CA PRO A 226 -31.80 -10.41 -8.09
C PRO A 226 -31.01 -10.10 -9.37
N ARG A 227 -29.67 -9.98 -9.27
CA ARG A 227 -28.77 -9.70 -10.37
C ARG A 227 -27.40 -10.31 -10.12
N PRO A 228 -26.63 -10.61 -11.18
CA PRO A 228 -25.24 -10.96 -11.02
C PRO A 228 -24.40 -9.76 -10.57
N ILE A 229 -23.31 -10.04 -9.87
CA ILE A 229 -22.33 -9.03 -9.41
C ILE A 229 -20.91 -9.42 -9.80
N GLU A 230 -19.99 -8.46 -9.90
CA GLU A 230 -18.56 -8.79 -9.90
C GLU A 230 -18.11 -9.22 -8.49
N PHE A 231 -17.11 -10.09 -8.40
CA PHE A 231 -16.63 -10.61 -7.11
C PHE A 231 -15.10 -10.52 -6.98
N LEU A 232 -14.65 -10.04 -5.82
CA LEU A 232 -13.23 -9.94 -5.46
C LEU A 232 -12.91 -10.86 -4.27
N TYR A 233 -12.05 -11.84 -4.49
CA TYR A 233 -11.60 -12.79 -3.49
C TYR A 233 -10.17 -12.46 -3.08
N ARG A 234 -9.94 -11.98 -1.85
CA ARG A 234 -8.57 -11.76 -1.36
C ARG A 234 -7.95 -13.08 -0.91
N ALA A 235 -6.84 -13.47 -1.55
CA ALA A 235 -6.11 -14.69 -1.24
C ALA A 235 -4.60 -14.55 -1.57
N PRO A 236 -3.72 -15.38 -0.99
CA PRO A 236 -3.98 -16.23 0.16
C PRO A 236 -4.16 -15.39 1.43
N LEU A 237 -4.84 -15.96 2.43
CA LEU A 237 -4.91 -15.38 3.76
C LEU A 237 -4.35 -16.32 4.81
N SER A 238 -5.02 -17.43 5.12
CA SER A 238 -4.49 -18.41 6.07
C SER A 238 -4.90 -19.84 5.67
N ALA A 239 -3.89 -20.68 5.51
CA ALA A 239 -3.98 -22.10 5.21
C ALA A 239 -3.94 -22.99 6.47
N ASP A 240 -3.74 -22.40 7.65
CA ASP A 240 -3.77 -23.08 8.95
C ASP A 240 -4.89 -22.54 9.86
N THR A 241 -4.96 -23.03 11.10
CA THR A 241 -5.99 -22.58 12.06
C THR A 241 -5.68 -21.24 12.71
N LYS A 242 -4.54 -20.61 12.42
CA LYS A 242 -4.19 -19.30 12.99
C LYS A 242 -4.86 -18.19 12.17
N SER A 243 -5.02 -17.03 12.80
CA SER A 243 -5.57 -15.83 12.16
C SER A 243 -4.59 -15.11 11.24
N GLY A 244 -3.28 -15.40 11.35
CA GLY A 244 -2.24 -14.75 10.56
C GLY A 244 -2.01 -15.39 9.20
N GLY A 245 -1.21 -14.73 8.38
CA GLY A 245 -0.78 -15.19 7.05
C GLY A 245 -0.21 -16.61 7.02
N SER A 246 -0.75 -17.49 6.19
CA SER A 246 -0.06 -18.74 5.80
C SER A 246 -0.47 -19.22 4.38
N THR A 247 0.43 -19.90 3.67
CA THR A 247 0.18 -20.43 2.31
C THR A 247 0.26 -21.95 2.25
N SER A 248 -0.53 -22.55 1.36
CA SER A 248 -0.50 -23.98 1.05
C SER A 248 -1.07 -24.22 -0.35
N ILE A 249 -0.39 -25.04 -1.16
CA ILE A 249 -0.84 -25.42 -2.50
C ILE A 249 -2.23 -26.07 -2.46
N ASP A 250 -2.48 -26.95 -1.50
CA ASP A 250 -3.77 -27.64 -1.39
C ASP A 250 -4.90 -26.67 -1.06
N ASN A 251 -4.64 -25.72 -0.17
CA ASN A 251 -5.58 -24.65 0.16
C ASN A 251 -5.86 -23.74 -1.04
N ASP A 252 -4.83 -23.37 -1.77
CA ASP A 252 -4.95 -22.49 -2.94
C ASP A 252 -5.75 -23.19 -4.06
N ARG A 253 -5.51 -24.49 -4.31
CA ARG A 253 -6.28 -25.29 -5.26
C ARG A 253 -7.75 -25.45 -4.85
N ALA A 254 -8.02 -25.70 -3.58
CA ALA A 254 -9.38 -25.80 -3.07
C ALA A 254 -10.13 -24.46 -3.18
N THR A 255 -9.45 -23.35 -2.87
CA THR A 255 -9.98 -21.99 -3.02
C THR A 255 -10.30 -21.69 -4.48
N ARG A 256 -9.39 -22.02 -5.41
CA ARG A 256 -9.63 -21.93 -6.85
C ARG A 256 -10.86 -22.73 -7.28
N ALA A 257 -10.98 -23.99 -6.87
CA ALA A 257 -12.12 -24.83 -7.23
C ALA A 257 -13.45 -24.24 -6.75
N GLN A 258 -13.48 -23.63 -5.56
CA GLN A 258 -14.64 -22.89 -5.05
C GLN A 258 -14.98 -21.67 -5.92
N ILE A 259 -13.97 -20.90 -6.32
CA ILE A 259 -14.15 -19.70 -7.17
C ILE A 259 -14.66 -20.07 -8.57
N GLU A 260 -14.15 -21.14 -9.16
CA GLU A 260 -14.55 -21.58 -10.51
C GLU A 260 -16.02 -22.01 -10.56
N ARG A 261 -16.59 -22.55 -9.47
CA ARG A 261 -18.00 -22.97 -9.41
C ARG A 261 -19.01 -21.90 -8.97
N LEU A 262 -18.58 -20.66 -8.72
CA LEU A 262 -19.50 -19.60 -8.29
C LEU A 262 -20.60 -19.32 -9.33
N GLU A 263 -21.83 -19.22 -8.84
CA GLU A 263 -23.03 -18.89 -9.61
C GLU A 263 -23.42 -17.42 -9.40
N ASN A 264 -24.19 -16.86 -10.35
CA ASN A 264 -24.67 -15.47 -10.32
C ASN A 264 -23.56 -14.43 -10.11
N VAL A 265 -22.36 -14.70 -10.64
CA VAL A 265 -21.24 -13.76 -10.67
C VAL A 265 -20.89 -13.39 -12.11
N VAL A 266 -20.53 -12.13 -12.32
CA VAL A 266 -19.91 -11.68 -13.56
C VAL A 266 -18.47 -12.19 -13.57
N ARG A 267 -18.06 -12.78 -14.70
CA ARG A 267 -16.72 -13.35 -14.88
C ARG A 267 -15.80 -12.32 -15.58
N PRO A 268 -14.48 -12.34 -15.29
CA PRO A 268 -13.80 -13.19 -14.32
C PRO A 268 -14.06 -12.80 -12.86
N VAL A 269 -13.97 -13.76 -11.94
CA VAL A 269 -13.83 -13.46 -10.51
C VAL A 269 -12.40 -12.97 -10.27
N HIS A 270 -12.22 -11.94 -9.45
CA HIS A 270 -10.92 -11.31 -9.24
C HIS A 270 -10.22 -11.85 -7.99
N VAL A 271 -9.09 -12.57 -8.16
CA VAL A 271 -8.32 -13.12 -7.02
C VAL A 271 -7.17 -12.19 -6.65
N SER A 272 -7.31 -11.46 -5.56
CA SER A 272 -6.36 -10.43 -5.13
C SER A 272 -5.27 -10.97 -4.21
N CYS A 273 -4.01 -10.88 -4.65
CA CYS A 273 -2.81 -11.29 -3.94
C CYS A 273 -1.93 -10.11 -3.53
N LYS A 274 -1.57 -10.03 -2.23
CA LYS A 274 -0.61 -9.04 -1.69
C LYS A 274 0.77 -9.23 -2.33
N PHE A 275 1.30 -8.22 -3.03
CA PHE A 275 2.64 -8.30 -3.64
C PHE A 275 3.72 -7.91 -2.63
N ASN A 276 4.70 -8.77 -2.38
CA ASN A 276 5.75 -8.56 -1.36
C ASN A 276 5.17 -8.11 0.00
N TRP A 277 4.16 -8.87 0.44
CA TRP A 277 3.34 -8.60 1.62
C TRP A 277 2.68 -7.21 1.57
N SER A 278 3.08 -6.30 2.45
CA SER A 278 2.53 -4.95 2.58
C SER A 278 3.46 -3.88 2.03
N HIS A 279 4.55 -4.30 1.39
CA HIS A 279 5.62 -3.44 0.88
C HIS A 279 5.74 -3.66 -0.62
N GLY A 280 4.67 -3.39 -1.37
CA GLY A 280 4.55 -3.74 -2.79
C GLY A 280 5.57 -3.05 -3.69
N HIS A 281 6.18 -1.96 -3.20
CA HIS A 281 7.21 -1.22 -3.92
C HIS A 281 8.64 -1.67 -3.58
N SER A 282 8.80 -2.65 -2.68
CA SER A 282 10.11 -3.16 -2.27
C SER A 282 10.88 -3.83 -3.41
N ALA A 283 10.23 -4.42 -4.39
CA ALA A 283 10.90 -4.97 -5.57
C ALA A 283 9.93 -5.14 -6.75
N THR A 284 10.48 -5.24 -7.96
CA THR A 284 9.72 -5.59 -9.17
C THR A 284 9.51 -7.10 -9.31
N LYS A 285 10.22 -7.92 -8.54
CA LYS A 285 10.02 -9.37 -8.45
C LYS A 285 9.13 -9.69 -7.23
N LEU A 286 8.22 -10.64 -7.41
CA LEU A 286 7.48 -11.24 -6.30
C LEU A 286 8.39 -12.23 -5.55
N TYR A 287 8.64 -11.97 -4.27
CA TYR A 287 9.38 -12.88 -3.38
C TYR A 287 8.47 -13.64 -2.43
N HIS A 288 7.41 -13.00 -1.95
CA HIS A 288 6.47 -13.61 -1.03
C HIS A 288 5.16 -12.82 -0.98
N VAL A 289 4.12 -13.46 -0.45
CA VAL A 289 2.79 -12.90 -0.22
C VAL A 289 2.44 -13.00 1.26
N HIS A 290 1.19 -12.69 1.60
CA HIS A 290 0.70 -12.87 2.97
C HIS A 290 0.86 -14.34 3.39
N GLY A 291 1.81 -14.57 4.31
CA GLY A 291 2.05 -15.87 4.93
C GLY A 291 3.20 -16.71 4.38
N GLY A 292 3.85 -16.29 3.29
CA GLY A 292 4.98 -17.04 2.73
C GLY A 292 5.09 -16.96 1.21
N GLU A 293 5.78 -17.93 0.60
CA GLU A 293 5.88 -18.04 -0.85
C GLU A 293 4.52 -18.40 -1.46
N LEU A 294 4.21 -17.77 -2.61
CA LEU A 294 3.00 -18.04 -3.37
C LEU A 294 3.29 -19.12 -4.40
N SER A 295 2.47 -20.16 -4.42
CA SER A 295 2.52 -21.19 -5.46
C SER A 295 1.83 -20.72 -6.75
N ASP A 296 1.98 -21.48 -7.83
CA ASP A 296 1.28 -21.23 -9.09
C ASP A 296 -0.18 -21.75 -9.12
N ALA A 297 -0.69 -22.27 -8.01
CA ALA A 297 -1.98 -22.96 -7.94
C ALA A 297 -3.17 -22.13 -8.45
N TYR A 298 -3.12 -20.80 -8.30
CA TYR A 298 -4.17 -19.90 -8.79
C TYR A 298 -4.18 -19.75 -10.31
N TRP A 299 -3.11 -20.07 -11.04
CA TRP A 299 -3.04 -19.87 -12.50
C TRP A 299 -2.48 -21.06 -13.28
N ASN A 300 -2.14 -22.16 -12.61
CA ASN A 300 -1.75 -23.41 -13.24
C ASN A 300 -2.69 -24.56 -12.82
N PRO A 301 -3.51 -25.12 -13.74
CA PRO A 301 -3.61 -24.79 -15.17
C PRO A 301 -4.17 -23.37 -15.43
N PRO A 302 -4.10 -22.81 -16.65
CA PRO A 302 -4.66 -21.49 -16.94
C PRO A 302 -6.11 -21.33 -16.44
N PRO A 303 -6.47 -20.21 -15.82
CA PRO A 303 -7.80 -20.02 -15.26
C PRO A 303 -8.85 -19.80 -16.35
N THR A 304 -10.06 -20.31 -16.15
CA THR A 304 -11.17 -20.18 -17.12
C THR A 304 -12.29 -19.24 -16.66
N GLY A 305 -12.37 -18.95 -15.35
CA GLY A 305 -13.43 -18.15 -14.74
C GLY A 305 -12.93 -17.13 -13.72
N HIS A 306 -11.63 -16.93 -13.60
CA HIS A 306 -11.03 -15.95 -12.70
C HIS A 306 -9.73 -15.39 -13.26
N ASP A 307 -9.28 -14.30 -12.67
CA ASP A 307 -7.97 -13.71 -12.91
C ASP A 307 -7.25 -13.45 -11.59
N VAL A 308 -5.96 -13.11 -11.66
CA VAL A 308 -5.19 -12.66 -10.51
C VAL A 308 -5.04 -11.14 -10.55
N LEU A 309 -5.23 -10.51 -9.40
CA LEU A 309 -4.90 -9.11 -9.18
C LEU A 309 -3.71 -8.97 -8.24
N TRP A 310 -2.75 -8.12 -8.58
CA TRP A 310 -1.72 -7.74 -7.63
C TRP A 310 -2.19 -6.58 -6.76
N THR A 311 -2.17 -6.77 -5.45
CA THR A 311 -2.38 -5.70 -4.48
C THR A 311 -1.05 -5.09 -4.09
N ILE A 312 -0.80 -3.88 -4.59
CA ILE A 312 0.41 -3.10 -4.35
C ILE A 312 0.17 -2.14 -3.20
N ARG A 313 0.76 -2.48 -2.06
CA ARG A 313 0.60 -1.77 -0.79
C ARG A 313 1.75 -0.80 -0.56
N ASN A 314 1.42 0.42 -0.15
CA ASN A 314 2.36 1.43 0.33
C ASN A 314 2.15 1.68 1.84
N GLU A 315 2.17 0.62 2.65
CA GLU A 315 1.95 0.74 4.11
C GLU A 315 3.16 1.37 4.83
N ASP A 316 4.32 1.42 4.19
CA ASP A 316 5.60 1.85 4.75
C ASP A 316 6.08 3.22 4.23
N PHE A 317 5.33 3.86 3.32
CA PHE A 317 5.54 5.25 2.89
C PHE A 317 4.25 5.91 2.37
N PHE A 318 3.92 7.08 2.91
CA PHE A 318 2.76 7.90 2.53
C PHE A 318 2.79 9.32 3.13
N THR A 319 3.65 9.59 4.12
CA THR A 319 3.86 10.96 4.61
C THR A 319 4.65 11.75 3.59
N LEU A 320 5.77 11.23 3.11
CA LEU A 320 6.56 11.84 2.04
C LEU A 320 5.95 11.47 0.69
N ARG A 321 6.01 12.40 -0.28
CA ARG A 321 5.53 12.11 -1.64
C ARG A 321 6.42 11.09 -2.34
N TRP A 322 5.88 10.44 -3.36
CA TRP A 322 6.56 9.41 -4.15
C TRP A 322 6.03 9.39 -5.59
N GLY A 323 6.92 9.09 -6.55
CA GLY A 323 6.54 8.82 -7.93
C GLY A 323 7.71 8.42 -8.80
N ASP A 324 7.79 7.12 -9.12
CA ASP A 324 8.82 6.57 -10.00
C ASP A 324 8.19 5.79 -11.18
N PRO A 325 8.11 6.40 -12.37
CA PRO A 325 7.56 5.72 -13.54
C PRO A 325 8.44 4.58 -14.05
N ASP A 326 9.75 4.61 -13.83
CA ASP A 326 10.62 3.51 -14.27
C ASP A 326 10.40 2.26 -13.42
N PHE A 327 10.16 2.43 -12.11
CA PHE A 327 9.84 1.31 -11.23
C PHE A 327 8.52 0.67 -11.65
N VAL A 328 7.49 1.48 -11.88
CA VAL A 328 6.16 0.97 -12.25
C VAL A 328 6.19 0.31 -13.62
N ARG A 329 6.90 0.86 -14.61
CA ARG A 329 7.08 0.20 -15.92
C ARG A 329 7.76 -1.16 -15.80
N GLU A 330 8.89 -1.22 -15.08
CA GLU A 330 9.63 -2.46 -14.87
C GLU A 330 8.75 -3.49 -14.14
N HIS A 331 8.02 -3.05 -13.11
CA HIS A 331 7.10 -3.89 -12.37
C HIS A 331 5.99 -4.45 -13.27
N ILE A 332 5.32 -3.61 -14.06
CA ILE A 332 4.24 -4.05 -14.96
C ILE A 332 4.78 -5.04 -15.99
N ALA A 333 5.91 -4.72 -16.64
CA ALA A 333 6.52 -5.59 -17.65
C ALA A 333 6.86 -6.99 -17.13
N ARG A 334 7.16 -7.12 -15.83
CA ARG A 334 7.52 -8.39 -15.20
C ARG A 334 6.33 -9.18 -14.65
N ASN A 335 5.23 -8.50 -14.32
CA ASN A 335 4.14 -9.07 -13.51
C ASN A 335 2.76 -9.00 -14.20
N THR A 336 2.71 -8.87 -15.53
CA THR A 336 1.48 -8.94 -16.33
C THR A 336 1.42 -10.13 -17.29
N PRO A 337 1.65 -11.37 -16.84
CA PRO A 337 1.33 -12.55 -17.64
C PRO A 337 -0.18 -12.64 -17.89
N GLU A 338 -0.59 -13.46 -18.86
CA GLU A 338 -1.98 -13.55 -19.35
C GLU A 338 -3.04 -13.79 -18.24
N TYR A 339 -2.68 -14.48 -17.16
CA TYR A 339 -3.59 -14.75 -16.05
C TYR A 339 -3.79 -13.58 -15.07
N VAL A 340 -3.03 -12.49 -15.23
CA VAL A 340 -3.14 -11.29 -14.38
C VAL A 340 -4.12 -10.32 -15.03
N GLY A 341 -5.29 -10.16 -14.40
CA GLY A 341 -6.35 -9.26 -14.88
C GLY A 341 -6.25 -7.84 -14.36
N GLY A 342 -5.38 -7.57 -13.39
CA GLY A 342 -5.29 -6.23 -12.86
C GLY A 342 -4.47 -5.98 -11.60
N TYR A 343 -4.69 -4.78 -11.07
CA TYR A 343 -3.95 -4.21 -9.95
C TYR A 343 -4.91 -3.52 -8.99
N ILE A 344 -4.59 -3.60 -7.70
CA ILE A 344 -5.18 -2.79 -6.64
C ILE A 344 -4.06 -2.02 -5.96
N VAL A 345 -4.07 -0.69 -6.07
CA VAL A 345 -3.01 0.18 -5.53
C VAL A 345 -3.54 0.97 -4.33
N GLY A 346 -2.81 0.97 -3.21
CA GLY A 346 -3.13 1.83 -2.06
C GLY A 346 -2.82 1.22 -0.70
N SER A 347 -3.15 1.93 0.38
CA SER A 347 -2.66 1.64 1.74
C SER A 347 -3.73 1.07 2.69
N GLU A 348 -3.31 0.38 3.77
CA GLU A 348 -4.17 0.09 4.96
C GLU A 348 -4.13 1.26 5.92
N ALA A 349 -3.01 1.95 5.81
CA ALA A 349 -2.40 2.80 6.78
C ALA A 349 -2.61 4.27 6.40
N TYR A 350 -3.33 4.54 5.31
CA TYR A 350 -3.53 5.89 4.84
C TYR A 350 -4.84 5.99 4.07
N ILE A 351 -5.69 6.92 4.48
CA ILE A 351 -6.91 7.29 3.77
C ILE A 351 -6.66 8.64 3.08
N PRO A 352 -6.75 8.72 1.74
CA PRO A 352 -6.32 9.90 1.00
C PRO A 352 -7.40 10.99 0.96
N ALA A 353 -7.97 11.35 2.12
CA ALA A 353 -9.07 12.29 2.25
C ALA A 353 -8.63 13.63 2.88
N THR A 354 -8.49 13.65 4.20
CA THR A 354 -8.05 14.83 4.97
C THR A 354 -6.53 14.91 4.96
N ASP A 355 -5.95 16.07 4.64
CA ASP A 355 -4.52 16.28 4.85
C ASP A 355 -4.26 16.63 6.33
N TYR A 356 -3.63 15.71 7.04
CA TYR A 356 -3.25 15.82 8.44
C TYR A 356 -1.73 15.86 8.65
N PHE A 357 -0.95 15.85 7.57
CA PHE A 357 0.51 15.92 7.65
C PHE A 357 0.99 17.36 7.66
N THR A 358 0.43 18.19 6.77
CA THR A 358 0.92 19.55 6.53
C THR A 358 0.66 20.44 7.75
N LYS A 359 1.69 21.15 8.22
CA LYS A 359 1.58 22.08 9.34
C LYS A 359 0.53 23.18 9.05
N PRO A 360 -0.24 23.61 10.07
CA PRO A 360 -1.05 24.82 9.96
C PRO A 360 -0.23 26.03 9.52
N GLY A 361 -0.78 26.85 8.62
CA GLY A 361 -0.11 28.05 8.10
C GLY A 361 0.84 27.80 6.93
N VAL A 362 1.17 26.54 6.60
CA VAL A 362 1.91 26.24 5.37
C VAL A 362 1.04 26.57 4.15
N PRO A 363 1.53 27.38 3.21
CA PRO A 363 0.83 27.67 1.97
C PRO A 363 0.53 26.39 1.19
N LYS A 364 -0.75 26.06 0.99
CA LYS A 364 -1.21 24.97 0.12
C LYS A 364 -2.20 25.45 -0.94
N ASP A 365 -2.35 24.68 -2.00
CA ASP A 365 -3.37 24.83 -3.04
C ASP A 365 -4.23 23.56 -3.22
N TRP A 366 -3.87 22.47 -2.52
CA TRP A 366 -4.71 21.29 -2.39
C TRP A 366 -5.70 21.43 -1.24
N ARG A 367 -6.88 20.86 -1.45
CA ARG A 367 -7.95 20.69 -0.47
C ARG A 367 -7.86 19.33 0.20
N TRP A 368 -7.61 18.27 -0.58
CA TRP A 368 -7.63 16.89 -0.13
C TRP A 368 -6.25 16.23 -0.21
N ALA A 369 -6.04 15.19 0.58
CA ALA A 369 -4.74 14.56 0.72
C ALA A 369 -4.29 13.85 -0.58
N PHE A 370 -5.22 13.32 -1.39
CA PHE A 370 -4.87 12.72 -2.69
C PHE A 370 -4.25 13.71 -3.69
N GLU A 371 -4.63 15.00 -3.61
CA GLU A 371 -4.09 16.05 -4.49
C GLU A 371 -2.65 16.40 -4.11
N ARG A 372 -2.27 16.25 -2.84
CA ARG A 372 -0.88 16.31 -2.38
C ARG A 372 -0.07 15.14 -2.95
N GLN A 373 -0.67 13.96 -3.05
CA GLN A 373 -0.07 12.73 -3.58
C GLN A 373 -0.32 12.53 -5.09
N TRP A 374 -0.51 13.63 -5.84
CA TRP A 374 -0.92 13.59 -7.25
C TRP A 374 -0.01 12.71 -8.12
N LEU A 375 1.30 12.75 -7.90
CA LEU A 375 2.27 12.02 -8.71
C LEU A 375 2.13 10.50 -8.54
N PHE A 376 1.82 10.03 -7.32
CA PHE A 376 1.59 8.62 -7.04
C PHE A 376 0.46 8.07 -7.91
N TYR A 377 -0.70 8.76 -7.92
CA TYR A 377 -1.85 8.34 -8.72
C TYR A 377 -1.60 8.50 -10.22
N ALA A 378 -0.93 9.57 -10.63
CA ALA A 378 -0.58 9.82 -12.02
C ALA A 378 0.31 8.72 -12.60
N VAL A 379 1.36 8.34 -11.87
CA VAL A 379 2.31 7.31 -12.30
C VAL A 379 1.62 5.95 -12.38
N TRP A 380 0.92 5.54 -11.33
CA TRP A 380 0.25 4.23 -11.32
C TRP A 380 -0.87 4.13 -12.35
N GLY A 381 -1.80 5.09 -12.36
CA GLY A 381 -2.97 5.02 -13.23
C GLY A 381 -2.59 5.02 -14.71
N ARG A 382 -1.76 5.98 -15.13
CA ARG A 382 -1.40 6.13 -16.55
C ARG A 382 -0.56 4.96 -17.07
N LEU A 383 0.35 4.42 -16.25
CA LEU A 383 1.17 3.28 -16.67
C LEU A 383 0.42 1.95 -16.63
N LEU A 384 -0.56 1.79 -15.75
CA LEU A 384 -1.48 0.65 -15.83
C LEU A 384 -2.38 0.74 -17.06
N TYR A 385 -2.76 1.95 -17.49
CA TYR A 385 -3.51 2.15 -18.73
C TYR A 385 -2.64 1.92 -19.97
N ASP A 386 -1.49 2.57 -20.05
CA ASP A 386 -0.49 2.39 -21.11
C ASP A 386 0.94 2.42 -20.51
N PRO A 387 1.61 1.25 -20.40
CA PRO A 387 2.98 1.15 -19.89
C PRO A 387 4.00 1.93 -20.76
N ASN A 388 3.65 2.23 -22.01
CA ASN A 388 4.47 3.00 -22.93
C ASN A 388 4.23 4.51 -22.85
N THR A 389 3.35 4.98 -21.94
CA THR A 389 3.09 6.41 -21.70
C THR A 389 4.43 7.16 -21.66
N PRO A 390 4.68 8.10 -22.60
CA PRO A 390 5.97 8.75 -22.72
C PRO A 390 6.36 9.54 -21.47
N ILE A 391 7.66 9.63 -21.18
CA ILE A 391 8.16 10.33 -19.99
C ILE A 391 7.76 11.82 -19.94
N HIS A 392 7.64 12.47 -21.11
CA HIS A 392 7.27 13.89 -21.20
C HIS A 392 5.88 14.16 -20.62
N VAL A 393 4.96 13.20 -20.65
CA VAL A 393 3.63 13.35 -20.02
C VAL A 393 3.76 13.68 -18.53
N PHE A 394 4.70 13.06 -17.83
CA PHE A 394 4.94 13.35 -16.42
C PHE A 394 5.70 14.67 -16.21
N ILE A 395 6.66 14.98 -17.08
CA ILE A 395 7.41 16.26 -17.04
C ILE A 395 6.47 17.44 -17.27
N ASP A 396 5.52 17.33 -18.20
CA ASP A 396 4.55 18.38 -18.51
C ASP A 396 3.64 18.68 -17.32
N MET A 397 3.30 17.68 -16.50
CA MET A 397 2.57 17.93 -15.24
C MET A 397 3.38 18.74 -14.23
N PHE A 398 4.70 18.52 -14.17
CA PHE A 398 5.58 19.37 -13.37
C PHE A 398 5.70 20.78 -13.97
N ALA A 399 5.71 20.90 -15.29
CA ALA A 399 5.74 22.20 -15.98
C ALA A 399 4.49 23.03 -15.68
N GLU A 400 3.31 22.40 -15.66
CA GLU A 400 2.05 23.05 -15.33
C GLU A 400 2.05 23.57 -13.88
N ARG A 401 2.54 22.78 -12.93
CA ARG A 401 2.52 23.11 -11.50
C ARG A 401 3.64 24.05 -11.05
N PHE A 402 4.83 23.91 -11.62
CA PHE A 402 6.05 24.56 -11.11
C PHE A 402 6.81 25.40 -12.16
N GLY A 403 6.28 25.44 -13.39
CA GLY A 403 6.86 26.14 -14.53
C GLY A 403 7.84 25.28 -15.32
N ALA A 404 7.79 25.43 -16.65
CA ALA A 404 8.61 24.66 -17.60
C ALA A 404 10.12 24.70 -17.31
N ALA A 405 10.62 25.83 -16.78
CA ALA A 405 12.04 25.99 -16.46
C ALA A 405 12.54 25.08 -15.32
N ARG A 406 11.64 24.54 -14.48
CA ARG A 406 11.98 23.64 -13.36
C ARG A 406 11.59 22.18 -13.63
N ALA A 407 10.74 21.96 -14.62
CA ALA A 407 10.00 20.70 -14.77
C ALA A 407 10.90 19.46 -14.91
N GLN A 408 11.88 19.53 -15.80
CA GLN A 408 12.78 18.41 -16.07
C GLN A 408 13.61 18.05 -14.83
N ASP A 409 14.31 19.02 -14.23
CA ASP A 409 15.18 18.78 -13.07
C ASP A 409 14.38 18.30 -11.85
N LEU A 410 13.17 18.85 -11.63
CA LEU A 410 12.30 18.44 -10.54
C LEU A 410 11.76 17.02 -10.75
N PHE A 411 11.37 16.68 -11.98
CA PHE A 411 10.96 15.32 -12.34
C PHE A 411 12.12 14.32 -12.15
N ASP A 412 13.32 14.64 -12.63
CA ASP A 412 14.50 13.79 -12.46
C ASP A 412 14.87 13.60 -10.98
N ALA A 413 14.73 14.64 -10.17
CA ALA A 413 14.94 14.55 -8.72
C ALA A 413 13.92 13.61 -8.08
N TRP A 414 12.64 13.73 -8.43
CA TRP A 414 11.58 12.86 -7.92
C TRP A 414 11.77 11.39 -8.31
N ARG A 415 12.16 11.12 -9.56
CA ARG A 415 12.48 9.77 -10.03
C ARG A 415 13.62 9.13 -9.23
N LEU A 416 14.66 9.90 -8.90
CA LEU A 416 15.78 9.41 -8.10
C LEU A 416 15.42 9.25 -6.62
N ALA A 417 14.75 10.25 -6.02
CA ALA A 417 14.38 10.25 -4.62
C ALA A 417 13.42 9.11 -4.28
N SER A 418 12.47 8.83 -5.18
CA SER A 418 11.48 7.76 -5.04
C SER A 418 12.08 6.36 -4.98
N ARG A 419 13.35 6.16 -5.38
CA ARG A 419 14.08 4.88 -5.20
C ARG A 419 14.62 4.67 -3.80
N MET A 420 14.86 5.73 -3.03
CA MET A 420 15.43 5.63 -1.68
C MET A 420 14.59 4.76 -0.73
N PRO A 421 13.25 4.92 -0.64
CA PRO A 421 12.46 4.01 0.17
C PRO A 421 12.51 2.56 -0.33
N LEU A 422 12.49 2.37 -1.65
CA LEU A 422 12.44 1.03 -2.23
C LEU A 422 13.75 0.27 -2.00
N ASP A 423 14.88 0.98 -2.09
CA ASP A 423 16.20 0.44 -1.82
C ASP A 423 16.38 0.03 -0.35
N PHE A 424 15.71 0.71 0.58
CA PHE A 424 15.65 0.25 1.96
C PHE A 424 14.77 -1.01 2.08
N ALA A 425 13.55 -0.97 1.55
CA ALA A 425 12.60 -2.08 1.65
C ALA A 425 13.06 -3.37 0.93
N ARG A 426 13.86 -3.25 -0.14
CA ARG A 426 14.48 -4.40 -0.81
C ARG A 426 15.65 -4.99 -0.03
N TYR A 427 16.33 -4.17 0.78
CA TYR A 427 17.45 -4.61 1.62
C TYR A 427 16.98 -5.12 2.98
N TYR A 428 15.94 -4.54 3.56
CA TYR A 428 15.37 -4.96 4.84
C TYR A 428 14.06 -5.71 4.60
N LYS A 429 14.10 -7.06 4.59
CA LYS A 429 12.92 -7.88 4.30
C LYS A 429 11.78 -7.58 5.27
N GLY A 430 10.67 -7.01 4.79
CA GLY A 430 9.41 -6.98 5.53
C GLY A 430 8.86 -8.40 5.72
N THR A 431 8.31 -8.70 6.88
CA THR A 431 7.71 -10.01 7.23
C THR A 431 6.24 -9.93 7.62
N ASN A 432 5.75 -8.71 7.88
CA ASN A 432 4.35 -8.38 8.10
C ASN A 432 4.14 -6.87 8.02
N ASP A 433 2.88 -6.41 8.05
CA ASP A 433 2.52 -4.99 7.99
C ASP A 433 3.35 -4.13 8.98
N PRO A 434 3.53 -4.52 10.26
CA PRO A 434 4.26 -3.69 11.22
C PRO A 434 5.79 -3.80 11.16
N SER A 435 6.34 -4.80 10.46
CA SER A 435 7.78 -5.06 10.47
C SER A 435 8.63 -4.00 9.79
N LEU A 436 8.04 -3.15 8.94
CA LEU A 436 8.78 -2.15 8.19
C LEU A 436 7.92 -0.91 7.96
N TYR A 437 8.40 0.23 8.45
CA TYR A 437 7.96 1.56 8.06
C TYR A 437 9.18 2.33 7.57
N THR A 438 9.26 2.52 6.26
CA THR A 438 10.46 2.93 5.56
C THR A 438 10.80 4.39 5.82
N GLU A 439 9.84 5.31 5.75
CA GLU A 439 10.11 6.73 5.99
C GLU A 439 10.77 7.00 7.34
N GLY A 440 10.40 6.22 8.35
CA GLY A 440 10.83 6.36 9.73
C GLY A 440 11.91 5.37 10.18
N HIS A 441 12.36 4.47 9.31
CA HIS A 441 13.39 3.50 9.63
C HIS A 441 13.09 2.68 10.90
N PHE A 442 11.83 2.26 11.07
CA PHE A 442 11.39 1.53 12.26
C PHE A 442 10.42 0.40 11.92
N SER A 443 10.18 -0.46 12.90
CA SER A 443 9.02 -1.35 12.97
C SER A 443 8.05 -0.80 14.02
N TRP A 444 6.78 -1.13 13.90
CA TRP A 444 5.76 -0.76 14.88
C TRP A 444 5.00 -2.00 15.34
N PHE A 445 4.14 -1.85 16.34
CA PHE A 445 3.31 -2.95 16.82
C PHE A 445 1.93 -2.43 17.20
N GLU A 446 0.91 -3.22 16.97
CA GLU A 446 -0.48 -2.81 17.23
C GLU A 446 -0.82 -2.71 18.72
N ASN A 447 -0.12 -3.47 19.55
CA ASN A 447 -0.39 -3.60 20.99
C ASN A 447 0.51 -2.71 21.86
N ARG A 448 1.29 -1.80 21.27
CA ARG A 448 2.13 -0.85 22.02
C ARG A 448 2.09 0.54 21.38
N PRO A 449 2.20 1.62 22.16
CA PRO A 449 2.10 2.98 21.66
C PRO A 449 3.42 3.53 21.08
N ASP A 450 4.49 2.73 21.08
CA ASP A 450 5.82 3.09 20.63
C ASP A 450 6.27 2.30 19.39
N VAL A 451 7.26 2.86 18.71
CA VAL A 451 7.92 2.25 17.55
C VAL A 451 9.29 1.74 17.95
N GLU A 452 9.78 0.74 17.23
CA GLU A 452 11.11 0.18 17.42
C GLU A 452 11.99 0.52 16.21
N PHE A 453 12.92 1.45 16.41
CA PHE A 453 13.92 1.83 15.43
C PHE A 453 14.69 0.60 14.93
N ILE A 454 15.00 0.56 13.64
CA ILE A 454 15.82 -0.48 13.03
C ILE A 454 17.29 -0.13 13.32
N SER A 455 17.82 -0.63 14.43
CA SER A 455 19.21 -0.45 14.81
C SER A 455 20.18 -1.16 13.87
N VAL A 456 21.47 -0.82 13.94
CA VAL A 456 22.54 -1.50 13.19
C VAL A 456 22.54 -3.02 13.44
N ASP A 457 22.23 -3.47 14.66
CA ASP A 457 22.14 -4.90 14.97
C ASP A 457 20.93 -5.58 14.33
N ARG A 458 19.78 -4.89 14.29
CA ARG A 458 18.62 -5.40 13.57
C ARG A 458 18.90 -5.45 12.07
N LEU A 459 19.57 -4.45 11.51
CA LEU A 459 19.99 -4.44 10.11
C LEU A 459 20.96 -5.58 9.78
N ILE A 460 21.96 -5.84 10.62
CA ILE A 460 22.94 -6.93 10.45
C ILE A 460 22.25 -8.30 10.41
N ASN A 461 21.24 -8.49 11.26
CA ASN A 461 20.61 -9.79 11.47
C ASN A 461 19.34 -10.00 10.62
N ARG A 462 18.87 -8.98 9.91
CA ARG A 462 17.70 -9.11 9.02
C ARG A 462 18.14 -9.68 7.66
N PRO A 463 17.42 -10.69 7.14
CA PRO A 463 17.61 -11.11 5.75
C PRO A 463 17.27 -10.00 4.77
N VAL A 464 17.96 -10.03 3.63
CA VAL A 464 17.63 -9.20 2.47
C VAL A 464 16.39 -9.74 1.77
N LEU A 465 15.53 -8.87 1.22
CA LEU A 465 14.39 -9.30 0.41
C LEU A 465 14.88 -9.72 -0.97
N ASP A 466 15.62 -8.83 -1.66
CA ASP A 466 16.17 -9.09 -2.98
C ASP A 466 17.48 -9.89 -2.93
N THR A 467 17.33 -11.17 -2.62
CA THR A 467 18.44 -12.13 -2.49
C THR A 467 19.11 -12.46 -3.83
N ASP A 468 18.51 -12.08 -4.96
CA ASP A 468 19.10 -12.29 -6.30
C ASP A 468 20.16 -11.24 -6.62
N SER A 469 19.98 -10.02 -6.11
CA SER A 469 20.75 -8.85 -6.51
C SER A 469 21.63 -8.27 -5.40
N LEU A 470 21.40 -8.64 -4.14
CA LEU A 470 22.05 -8.01 -2.99
C LEU A 470 22.59 -9.07 -2.03
N TRP A 471 23.75 -8.77 -1.44
CA TRP A 471 24.24 -9.48 -0.27
C TRP A 471 23.79 -8.79 1.02
N GLY A 472 23.44 -9.57 2.04
CA GLY A 472 23.34 -9.05 3.41
C GLY A 472 24.71 -8.75 4.02
N ALA A 473 24.79 -7.77 4.92
CA ALA A 473 26.05 -7.37 5.57
C ALA A 473 26.74 -8.53 6.30
N ARG A 474 25.98 -9.27 7.12
CA ARG A 474 26.48 -10.47 7.80
C ARG A 474 26.87 -11.56 6.80
N GLU A 475 25.95 -11.89 5.90
CA GLU A 475 26.11 -12.94 4.87
C GLU A 475 27.40 -12.73 4.06
N TRP A 476 27.65 -11.51 3.59
CA TRP A 476 28.81 -11.18 2.78
C TRP A 476 30.13 -11.33 3.55
N VAL A 477 30.21 -10.81 4.79
CA VAL A 477 31.43 -10.88 5.62
C VAL A 477 31.70 -12.32 6.09
N GLU A 478 30.65 -13.08 6.40
CA GLU A 478 30.75 -14.49 6.77
C GLU A 478 31.22 -15.35 5.59
N ALA A 479 30.73 -15.07 4.37
CA ALA A 479 31.16 -15.71 3.12
C ALA A 479 32.59 -15.34 2.66
N GLY A 480 33.32 -14.54 3.42
CA GLY A 480 34.70 -14.16 3.08
C GLY A 480 34.80 -12.99 2.09
N GLU A 481 33.77 -12.13 2.06
CA GLU A 481 33.73 -10.90 1.27
C GLU A 481 34.00 -11.13 -0.22
N PRO A 482 33.26 -12.04 -0.88
CA PRO A 482 33.48 -12.35 -2.29
C PRO A 482 33.42 -11.08 -3.14
N VAL A 483 34.36 -10.98 -4.08
CA VAL A 483 34.49 -9.89 -5.04
C VAL A 483 34.10 -10.41 -6.42
N GLY A 484 33.32 -9.62 -7.16
CA GLY A 484 32.74 -10.06 -8.44
C GLY A 484 31.49 -10.93 -8.25
N GLY A 485 30.74 -11.12 -9.32
CA GLY A 485 29.44 -11.80 -9.30
C GLY A 485 28.28 -10.85 -9.67
N THR A 486 27.07 -11.40 -9.68
CA THR A 486 25.85 -10.68 -10.07
C THR A 486 25.23 -9.86 -8.93
N ARG A 487 25.51 -10.24 -7.67
CA ARG A 487 25.01 -9.53 -6.49
C ARG A 487 25.92 -8.37 -6.12
N GLN A 488 25.32 -7.22 -5.85
CA GLN A 488 26.00 -6.04 -5.32
C GLN A 488 26.36 -6.26 -3.84
N THR A 489 27.58 -5.88 -3.46
CA THR A 489 28.02 -5.94 -2.06
C THR A 489 27.35 -4.84 -1.22
N PRO A 490 27.20 -5.02 0.10
CA PRO A 490 26.64 -3.99 0.98
C PRO A 490 27.39 -2.65 0.89
N LEU A 491 28.72 -2.67 0.70
CA LEU A 491 29.52 -1.44 0.54
C LEU A 491 29.29 -0.75 -0.82
N GLN A 492 29.17 -1.53 -1.90
CA GLN A 492 28.81 -0.98 -3.21
C GLN A 492 27.41 -0.38 -3.18
N PHE A 493 26.47 -0.99 -2.44
CA PHE A 493 25.10 -0.51 -2.29
C PHE A 493 25.05 0.78 -1.48
N ALA A 494 25.73 0.84 -0.32
CA ALA A 494 25.90 2.05 0.47
C ALA A 494 26.45 3.22 -0.38
N ALA A 495 27.51 2.98 -1.15
CA ALA A 495 28.09 4.03 -2.01
C ALA A 495 27.13 4.47 -3.14
N ALA A 496 26.26 3.59 -3.63
CA ALA A 496 25.26 3.94 -4.63
C ALA A 496 24.16 4.85 -4.05
N LEU A 497 23.75 4.63 -2.79
CA LEU A 497 22.82 5.50 -2.06
C LEU A 497 23.40 6.91 -1.90
N ASP A 498 24.66 7.03 -1.47
CA ASP A 498 25.34 8.32 -1.31
C ASP A 498 25.42 9.10 -2.63
N ARG A 499 25.88 8.46 -3.72
CA ARG A 499 25.93 9.09 -5.04
C ARG A 499 24.56 9.56 -5.53
N ARG A 500 23.51 8.79 -5.23
CA ARG A 500 22.15 9.19 -5.59
C ARG A 500 21.69 10.40 -4.78
N ALA A 501 21.97 10.43 -3.49
CA ALA A 501 21.67 11.56 -2.63
C ALA A 501 22.39 12.84 -3.08
N ASP A 502 23.68 12.76 -3.46
CA ASP A 502 24.42 13.89 -4.04
C ASP A 502 23.74 14.41 -5.32
N ARG A 503 23.32 13.51 -6.21
CA ARG A 503 22.64 13.88 -7.45
C ARG A 503 21.29 14.55 -7.21
N ILE A 504 20.49 14.05 -6.25
CA ILE A 504 19.21 14.66 -5.89
C ILE A 504 19.44 16.08 -5.33
N MET A 505 20.38 16.23 -4.38
CA MET A 505 20.68 17.54 -3.80
C MET A 505 21.16 18.55 -4.86
N GLY A 506 22.00 18.13 -5.80
CA GLY A 506 22.43 18.99 -6.91
C GLY A 506 21.28 19.41 -7.84
N LEU A 507 20.26 18.55 -8.04
CA LEU A 507 19.05 18.92 -8.79
C LEU A 507 18.17 19.88 -8.00
N VAL A 508 18.01 19.66 -6.68
CA VAL A 508 17.29 20.58 -5.78
C VAL A 508 17.90 21.99 -5.83
N GLU A 509 19.23 22.09 -5.77
CA GLU A 509 19.95 23.37 -5.90
C GLU A 509 19.69 24.05 -7.25
N LYS A 510 19.74 23.29 -8.36
CA LYS A 510 19.42 23.81 -9.70
C LYS A 510 17.99 24.36 -9.78
N VAL A 511 17.02 23.61 -9.25
CA VAL A 511 15.61 24.01 -9.26
C VAL A 511 15.39 25.30 -8.46
N ARG A 512 16.08 25.47 -7.33
CA ARG A 512 16.06 26.72 -6.55
C ARG A 512 16.74 27.89 -7.26
N ALA A 513 17.80 27.63 -8.01
CA ALA A 513 18.54 28.65 -8.73
C ALA A 513 17.77 29.26 -9.93
N VAL A 514 16.69 28.61 -10.38
CA VAL A 514 15.84 29.16 -11.45
C VAL A 514 15.21 30.48 -11.00
N HIS A 515 15.55 31.57 -11.70
CA HIS A 515 15.02 32.90 -11.47
C HIS A 515 13.54 33.03 -11.89
N GLY A 516 12.80 33.96 -11.26
CA GLY A 516 11.40 34.26 -11.56
C GLY A 516 10.49 34.06 -10.35
N VAL A 517 9.18 33.97 -10.59
CA VAL A 517 8.20 33.71 -9.52
C VAL A 517 8.40 32.28 -9.01
N THR A 518 8.71 32.15 -7.71
CA THR A 518 8.76 30.85 -7.03
C THR A 518 7.34 30.33 -6.83
N PRO A 519 6.99 29.14 -7.39
CA PRO A 519 5.69 28.53 -7.15
C PRO A 519 5.46 28.31 -5.66
N LYS A 520 4.24 28.62 -5.20
CA LYS A 520 3.84 28.56 -3.78
C LYS A 520 4.15 27.22 -3.11
N LEU A 521 4.07 26.12 -3.86
CA LEU A 521 4.25 24.76 -3.35
C LEU A 521 5.64 24.17 -3.59
N LEU A 522 6.57 24.91 -4.20
CA LEU A 522 7.85 24.33 -4.60
C LEU A 522 8.65 23.83 -3.39
N GLU A 523 8.75 24.62 -2.33
CA GLU A 523 9.58 24.25 -1.18
C GLU A 523 9.08 23.01 -0.41
N PRO A 524 7.76 22.79 -0.21
CA PRO A 524 7.26 21.50 0.27
C PRO A 524 7.64 20.29 -0.58
N GLU A 525 7.76 20.43 -1.91
CA GLU A 525 8.22 19.34 -2.78
C GLU A 525 9.73 19.11 -2.61
N LEU A 526 10.52 20.18 -2.59
CA LEU A 526 11.97 20.11 -2.42
C LEU A 526 12.37 19.56 -1.03
N ALA A 527 11.60 19.86 0.01
CA ALA A 527 11.83 19.32 1.35
C ALA A 527 11.66 17.80 1.41
N ASP A 528 10.68 17.24 0.71
CA ASP A 528 10.51 15.78 0.63
C ASP A 528 11.67 15.12 -0.15
N LEU A 529 12.19 15.77 -1.20
CA LEU A 529 13.38 15.31 -1.93
C LEU A 529 14.65 15.32 -1.07
N GLU A 530 14.83 16.37 -0.26
CA GLU A 530 15.90 16.45 0.74
C GLU A 530 15.75 15.36 1.80
N ALA A 531 14.53 15.15 2.31
CA ALA A 531 14.24 14.10 3.28
C ALA A 531 14.63 12.72 2.72
N TRP A 532 14.20 12.37 1.50
CA TRP A 532 14.59 11.11 0.88
C TRP A 532 16.10 10.98 0.66
N SER A 533 16.78 12.09 0.33
CA SER A 533 18.25 12.11 0.21
C SER A 533 18.95 11.83 1.53
N TRP A 534 18.50 12.46 2.63
CA TRP A 534 19.04 12.22 3.96
C TRP A 534 18.71 10.84 4.50
N HIS A 535 17.52 10.31 4.20
CA HIS A 535 17.17 8.92 4.50
C HIS A 535 18.12 7.94 3.81
N GLY A 536 18.40 8.13 2.52
CA GLY A 536 19.36 7.33 1.76
C GLY A 536 20.77 7.36 2.35
N ARG A 537 21.26 8.55 2.75
CA ARG A 537 22.58 8.71 3.41
C ARG A 537 22.63 8.06 4.78
N HIS A 538 21.59 8.22 5.59
CA HIS A 538 21.48 7.56 6.89
C HIS A 538 21.63 6.04 6.72
N PHE A 539 20.81 5.46 5.84
CA PHE A 539 20.85 4.02 5.58
C PHE A 539 22.19 3.57 4.97
N GLY A 540 22.75 4.31 4.01
CA GLY A 540 24.06 3.99 3.42
C GLY A 540 25.19 3.96 4.45
N HIS A 541 25.26 4.98 5.32
CA HIS A 541 26.24 5.01 6.40
C HIS A 541 25.98 3.93 7.46
N GLN A 542 24.73 3.66 7.81
CA GLN A 542 24.37 2.59 8.75
C GLN A 542 24.79 1.22 8.20
N LEU A 543 24.57 0.96 6.91
CA LEU A 543 24.95 -0.27 6.23
C LEU A 543 26.47 -0.44 6.16
N ALA A 544 27.22 0.62 5.85
CA ALA A 544 28.69 0.58 5.90
C ALA A 544 29.20 0.32 7.33
N GLY A 545 28.58 0.95 8.33
CA GLY A 545 28.85 0.71 9.75
C GLY A 545 28.53 -0.72 10.18
N ALA A 546 27.44 -1.30 9.67
CA ALA A 546 27.08 -2.70 9.90
C ALA A 546 28.15 -3.66 9.39
N VAL A 547 28.67 -3.46 8.17
CA VAL A 547 29.77 -4.27 7.62
C VAL A 547 31.02 -4.18 8.50
N ALA A 548 31.44 -2.97 8.86
CA ALA A 548 32.59 -2.76 9.74
C ALA A 548 32.39 -3.41 11.12
N LEU A 549 31.19 -3.32 11.68
CA LEU A 549 30.85 -3.94 12.96
C LEU A 549 30.88 -5.47 12.91
N VAL A 550 30.39 -6.09 11.83
CA VAL A 550 30.51 -7.55 11.64
C VAL A 550 31.98 -7.97 11.49
N ARG A 551 32.79 -7.22 10.74
CA ARG A 551 34.24 -7.46 10.61
C ARG A 551 34.96 -7.39 11.96
N PHE A 552 34.64 -6.38 12.77
CA PHE A 552 35.18 -6.26 14.13
C PHE A 552 34.79 -7.45 14.99
N ARG A 553 33.49 -7.78 15.03
CA ARG A 553 32.98 -8.92 15.81
C ARG A 553 33.64 -10.24 15.38
N LYS A 554 33.96 -10.43 14.10
CA LYS A 554 34.62 -11.63 13.58
C LYS A 554 36.13 -11.68 13.88
N THR A 555 36.82 -10.55 13.87
CA THR A 555 38.30 -10.51 13.83
C THR A 555 38.96 -9.91 15.06
N GLY A 556 38.23 -9.17 15.89
CA GLY A 556 38.76 -8.41 17.02
C GLY A 556 39.64 -7.21 16.64
N LYS A 557 39.81 -6.90 15.35
CA LYS A 557 40.68 -5.79 14.93
C LYS A 557 40.02 -4.43 15.16
N VAL A 558 40.61 -3.64 16.04
CA VAL A 558 40.08 -2.34 16.51
C VAL A 558 39.82 -1.35 15.38
N ASN A 559 40.60 -1.39 14.29
CA ASN A 559 40.38 -0.50 13.14
C ASN A 559 38.98 -0.66 12.52
N PHE A 560 38.39 -1.86 12.56
CA PHE A 560 37.01 -2.08 12.11
C PHE A 560 35.98 -1.55 13.10
N GLN A 561 36.29 -1.55 14.39
CA GLN A 561 35.44 -0.90 15.41
C GLN A 561 35.45 0.61 15.23
N ASP A 562 36.61 1.21 15.01
CA ASP A 562 36.77 2.63 14.73
C ASP A 562 36.01 3.04 13.47
N GLU A 563 36.11 2.24 12.40
CA GLU A 563 35.35 2.45 11.17
C GLU A 563 33.83 2.35 11.42
N ALA A 564 33.37 1.36 12.20
CA ALA A 564 31.96 1.24 12.55
C ALA A 564 31.46 2.47 13.32
N ILE A 565 32.20 2.94 14.33
CA ILE A 565 31.87 4.13 15.11
C ILE A 565 31.81 5.36 14.20
N MET A 566 32.79 5.55 13.31
CA MET A 566 32.82 6.67 12.36
C MET A 566 31.60 6.65 11.43
N ARG A 567 31.28 5.50 10.84
CA ARG A 567 30.15 5.37 9.91
C ARG A 567 28.81 5.56 10.61
N LEU A 568 28.61 4.98 11.79
CA LEU A 568 27.37 5.14 12.55
C LEU A 568 27.20 6.57 13.10
N THR A 569 28.30 7.27 13.38
CA THR A 569 28.26 8.70 13.69
C THR A 569 27.77 9.51 12.49
N ALA A 570 28.26 9.22 11.28
CA ALA A 570 27.77 9.86 10.05
C ALA A 570 26.29 9.52 9.77
N ALA A 571 25.86 8.28 10.06
CA ALA A 571 24.45 7.88 9.96
C ALA A 571 23.55 8.68 10.90
N SER A 572 23.96 8.87 12.17
CA SER A 572 23.25 9.72 13.14
C SER A 572 23.18 11.18 12.69
N GLN A 573 24.24 11.74 12.11
CA GLN A 573 24.23 13.10 11.57
C GLN A 573 23.27 13.26 10.38
N ALA A 574 23.22 12.25 9.50
CA ALA A 574 22.25 12.22 8.41
C ALA A 574 20.80 12.11 8.94
N TRP A 575 20.58 11.38 10.03
CA TRP A 575 19.27 11.31 10.70
C TRP A 575 18.79 12.69 11.20
N ALA A 576 19.69 13.47 11.81
CA ALA A 576 19.35 14.82 12.27
C ALA A 576 18.86 15.70 11.11
N LYS A 577 19.50 15.57 9.94
CA LYS A 577 19.13 16.29 8.72
C LYS A 577 17.84 15.78 8.08
N LEU A 578 17.59 14.46 8.15
CA LEU A 578 16.30 13.89 7.78
C LEU A 578 15.17 14.47 8.65
N ALA A 579 15.34 14.47 9.98
CA ALA A 579 14.35 15.01 10.91
C ALA A 579 14.03 16.49 10.64
N GLU A 580 15.06 17.30 10.39
CA GLU A 580 14.94 18.71 10.01
C GLU A 580 14.12 18.88 8.71
N ALA A 581 14.39 18.08 7.68
CA ALA A 581 13.71 18.15 6.40
C ALA A 581 12.24 17.72 6.51
N VAL A 582 11.96 16.58 7.16
CA VAL A 582 10.60 16.05 7.36
C VAL A 582 9.72 17.05 8.10
N HIS A 583 10.21 17.59 9.21
CA HIS A 583 9.44 18.51 10.05
C HIS A 583 9.49 19.95 9.57
N ARG A 584 10.09 20.27 8.41
CA ARG A 584 10.02 21.64 7.86
C ARG A 584 8.58 22.03 7.53
N TYR A 585 7.84 21.12 6.89
CA TYR A 585 6.47 21.36 6.45
C TYR A 585 5.44 20.39 7.03
N ASN A 586 5.87 19.28 7.63
CA ASN A 586 4.97 18.31 8.26
C ASN A 586 4.94 18.49 9.79
N VAL A 587 3.78 18.23 10.41
CA VAL A 587 3.59 18.32 11.86
C VAL A 587 4.59 17.43 12.63
N ASP A 588 4.90 17.80 13.87
CA ASP A 588 5.73 17.02 14.79
C ASP A 588 4.98 16.86 16.13
N PRO A 589 4.62 15.63 16.56
CA PRO A 589 4.82 14.35 15.87
C PRO A 589 3.86 14.16 14.69
N VAL A 590 4.27 13.37 13.68
CA VAL A 590 3.45 12.94 12.55
C VAL A 590 2.48 11.85 13.00
N PRO A 591 1.16 12.01 12.85
CA PRO A 591 0.20 10.95 13.12
C PRO A 591 0.39 9.77 12.15
N LEU A 592 0.53 8.55 12.69
CA LEU A 592 0.58 7.33 11.90
C LEU A 592 -0.57 6.38 12.31
N PRO A 593 -0.85 5.31 11.55
CA PRO A 593 -1.89 4.34 11.87
C PRO A 593 -1.68 3.65 13.22
N SER A 594 -2.71 3.01 13.76
CA SER A 594 -2.58 2.16 14.95
C SER A 594 -2.16 2.88 16.25
N HIS A 595 -2.60 4.14 16.40
CA HIS A 595 -2.59 4.95 17.64
C HIS A 595 -1.29 5.66 18.04
N PHE A 596 -0.25 5.65 17.21
CA PHE A 596 1.00 6.35 17.55
C PHE A 596 1.24 7.56 16.64
N ALA A 597 1.99 8.52 17.17
CA ALA A 597 2.51 9.64 16.43
C ALA A 597 4.03 9.65 16.57
N VAL A 598 4.75 9.76 15.45
CA VAL A 598 6.20 9.62 15.43
C VAL A 598 6.85 10.97 15.19
N SER A 599 7.88 11.24 15.99
CA SER A 599 8.77 12.38 15.81
C SER A 599 10.12 11.86 15.36
N TRP A 600 10.57 12.25 14.16
CA TRP A 600 11.89 11.92 13.66
C TRP A 600 12.96 12.57 14.56
N THR A 601 12.65 13.75 15.08
CA THR A 601 13.47 14.44 16.10
C THR A 601 13.67 13.58 17.34
N LYS A 602 12.62 12.94 17.87
CA LYS A 602 12.74 12.05 19.05
C LYS A 602 13.47 10.75 18.74
N LEU A 603 13.37 10.24 17.50
CA LEU A 603 14.11 9.05 17.06
C LEU A 603 15.63 9.28 16.94
N GLN A 604 16.12 10.52 17.02
CA GLN A 604 17.55 10.82 17.05
C GLN A 604 18.31 10.02 18.12
N ALA A 605 17.72 9.88 19.32
CA ALA A 605 18.35 9.12 20.41
C ALA A 605 18.54 7.64 20.05
N ALA A 606 17.65 7.06 19.23
CA ALA A 606 17.79 5.70 18.74
C ALA A 606 18.87 5.58 17.66
N ALA A 607 18.98 6.57 16.77
CA ALA A 607 20.08 6.63 15.81
C ALA A 607 21.45 6.80 16.49
N ASP A 608 21.53 7.59 17.57
CA ASP A 608 22.75 7.75 18.38
C ASP A 608 23.12 6.46 19.13
N ALA A 609 22.13 5.64 19.49
CA ALA A 609 22.36 4.37 20.18
C ALA A 609 23.17 3.38 19.34
N ASP A 610 23.11 3.44 18.00
CA ASP A 610 23.95 2.62 17.12
C ASP A 610 25.45 2.88 17.35
N ILE A 611 25.84 4.11 17.66
CA ILE A 611 27.23 4.47 18.00
C ILE A 611 27.65 3.76 19.30
N VAL A 612 26.74 3.70 20.27
CA VAL A 612 26.97 3.02 21.55
C VAL A 612 27.09 1.51 21.34
N ILE A 613 26.26 0.92 20.47
CA ILE A 613 26.37 -0.49 20.08
C ILE A 613 27.77 -0.80 19.55
N ALA A 614 28.32 0.03 18.65
CA ALA A 614 29.66 -0.19 18.13
C ALA A 614 30.77 0.02 19.17
N ARG A 615 30.66 1.02 20.05
CA ARG A 615 31.64 1.26 21.15
C ARG A 615 31.70 0.12 22.15
N ASN A 616 30.53 -0.45 22.48
CA ASN A 616 30.41 -1.53 23.45
C ASN A 616 30.50 -2.92 22.82
N ALA A 617 30.70 -3.01 21.51
CA ALA A 617 30.83 -4.28 20.84
C ALA A 617 32.04 -5.05 21.39
N VAL A 618 31.87 -6.37 21.51
CA VAL A 618 32.94 -7.30 21.91
C VAL A 618 33.18 -8.26 20.74
N PRO A 619 34.44 -8.62 20.45
CA PRO A 619 34.74 -9.66 19.48
C PRO A 619 34.09 -10.99 19.89
N ALA A 620 33.65 -11.79 18.92
CA ALA A 620 33.31 -13.18 19.19
C ALA A 620 34.55 -13.89 19.75
N LEU A 621 34.40 -14.61 20.86
CA LEU A 621 35.46 -15.48 21.37
C LEU A 621 35.81 -16.46 20.25
N GLN A 622 37.05 -16.43 19.77
CA GLN A 622 37.56 -17.54 18.97
C GLN A 622 37.62 -18.73 19.94
N ASP A 623 36.81 -19.75 19.72
CA ASP A 623 36.96 -21.01 20.44
C ASP A 623 38.42 -21.49 20.23
N GLU A 624 39.23 -21.39 21.27
CA GLU A 624 40.54 -22.04 21.37
C GLU A 624 40.33 -23.55 21.42
N THR A 625 40.01 -24.15 20.27
CA THR A 625 40.00 -25.60 20.08
C THR A 625 40.98 -26.00 19.00
N ASP A 626 42.26 -25.68 19.19
CA ASP A 626 43.35 -26.50 18.64
C ASP A 626 44.69 -26.14 19.31
N THR A 627 45.13 -26.95 20.28
CA THR A 627 46.54 -27.29 20.58
C THR A 627 46.64 -27.90 21.99
N ARG A 628 45.99 -29.03 22.26
CA ARG A 628 46.42 -29.98 23.31
C ARG A 628 46.04 -31.39 22.88
N GLY A 629 46.90 -31.99 22.07
CA GLY A 629 46.65 -33.33 21.53
C GLY A 629 47.86 -34.01 20.88
N PHE A 630 49.08 -33.76 21.39
CA PHE A 630 50.23 -34.64 21.20
C PHE A 630 51.11 -34.60 22.45
N SER A 631 50.88 -35.55 23.35
CA SER A 631 51.90 -36.24 24.17
C SER A 631 51.26 -37.45 24.84
#